data_AF-A0A2J7ZFC3-F1
#
_entry.id   AF-A0A2J7ZFC3-F1
#
_cell.length_a   1.000
_cell.length_b   1.000
_cell.length_c   1.000
_cell.angle_alpha   90.00
_cell.angle_beta   90.00
_cell.angle_gamma   90.00
#
_symmetry.space_group_name_H-M   'P 1'
#
loop_
_entity.id
_entity.type
_entity.pdbx_description
1 polymer ?
#
loop_
_entity_poly.entity_id
_entity_poly.type
_entity_poly.pdbx_seq_one_letter_code
_entity_poly.pdbx_strand_id
1 'polypeptide(L)'
;MGADTVLNKYYPPDFDPAKLPRGKRRETNEMKVRMMLPMSVRCKTCGTFMYKGTKFNTRKEDVMGENYLGIQVYRFYWRCKKCAAEFCMKTDPKNA
;
A
#
# COMPACT_ATOMS: atom_id res chain seq x y z
N MET A 1 -9.41 14.49 -24.54
CA MET A 1 -9.99 13.15 -24.32
C MET A 1 -9.06 12.14 -24.99
N GLY A 2 -8.26 11.40 -24.23
CA GLY A 2 -7.45 10.30 -24.74
C GLY A 2 -8.13 8.98 -24.37
N ALA A 3 -8.01 7.96 -25.22
CA ALA A 3 -8.49 6.61 -24.90
C ALA A 3 -7.61 5.98 -23.79
N ASP A 4 -8.20 5.16 -22.93
CA ASP A 4 -7.49 4.44 -21.85
C ASP A 4 -6.40 3.50 -22.38
N THR A 5 -6.49 3.09 -23.64
CA THR A 5 -5.46 2.35 -24.37
C THR A 5 -4.92 3.20 -25.52
N VAL A 6 -3.63 3.52 -25.44
CA VAL A 6 -2.92 4.29 -26.47
C VAL A 6 -2.01 3.34 -27.23
N LEU A 7 -2.26 3.18 -28.54
CA LEU A 7 -1.46 2.33 -29.44
C LEU A 7 -0.03 2.88 -29.58
N ASN A 8 0.11 4.17 -29.87
CA ASN A 8 1.41 4.81 -30.08
C ASN A 8 1.56 6.05 -29.19
N LYS A 9 2.69 6.14 -28.51
CA LYS A 9 3.12 7.37 -27.82
C LYS A 9 4.14 8.08 -28.71
N TYR A 10 4.03 9.38 -28.86
CA TYR A 10 5.03 10.17 -29.57
C TYR A 10 6.33 10.22 -28.75
N TYR A 11 7.44 9.80 -29.37
CA TYR A 11 8.78 9.97 -28.83
C TYR A 11 9.50 11.02 -29.69
N PRO A 12 10.15 12.04 -29.10
CA PRO A 12 10.92 13.01 -29.86
C PRO A 12 12.12 12.32 -30.56
N PRO A 13 12.59 12.85 -31.71
CA PRO A 13 13.65 12.22 -32.51
C PRO A 13 14.99 12.07 -31.77
N ASP A 14 15.26 12.92 -30.77
CA ASP A 14 16.46 12.89 -29.92
C ASP A 14 16.32 12.02 -28.66
N PHE A 15 15.21 11.26 -28.52
CA PHE A 15 14.97 10.45 -27.32
C PHE A 15 15.92 9.27 -27.22
N ASP A 16 16.88 9.35 -26.29
CA ASP A 16 17.79 8.26 -25.97
C ASP A 16 17.40 7.59 -24.64
N PRO A 17 16.97 6.31 -24.66
CA PRO A 17 16.53 5.61 -23.46
C PRO A 17 17.66 5.35 -22.45
N ALA A 18 18.93 5.40 -22.86
CA ALA A 18 20.07 5.16 -21.98
C ALA A 18 20.39 6.35 -21.05
N LYS A 19 19.97 7.56 -21.46
CA LYS A 19 20.23 8.81 -20.70
C LYS A 19 19.20 9.09 -19.60
N LEU A 20 18.14 8.27 -19.51
CA LEU A 20 17.08 8.46 -18.53
C LEU A 20 17.53 8.03 -17.12
N PRO A 21 17.38 8.89 -16.09
CA PRO A 21 17.66 8.49 -14.73
C PRO A 21 16.63 7.44 -14.28
N ARG A 22 17.11 6.27 -13.82
CA ARG A 22 16.25 5.31 -13.13
C ARG A 22 15.97 5.85 -11.72
N GLY A 23 14.70 6.06 -11.40
CA GLY A 23 14.29 6.53 -10.08
C GLY A 23 14.80 5.59 -8.98
N LYS A 24 15.59 6.13 -8.05
CA LYS A 24 16.07 5.37 -6.89
C LYS A 24 14.92 5.25 -5.89
N ARG A 25 14.45 4.02 -5.64
CA ARG A 25 13.43 3.76 -4.62
C ARG A 25 14.02 4.04 -3.24
N ARG A 26 13.25 4.68 -2.36
CA ARG A 26 13.62 4.86 -0.96
C ARG A 26 13.76 3.50 -0.28
N GLU A 27 14.64 3.38 0.72
CA GLU A 27 14.87 2.13 1.46
C GLU A 27 13.61 1.64 2.18
N THR A 28 12.86 2.55 2.81
CA THR A 28 11.52 2.24 3.32
C THR A 28 10.51 2.35 2.20
N ASN A 29 10.01 1.20 1.78
CA ASN A 29 9.06 1.10 0.69
C ASN A 29 7.62 1.27 1.20
N GLU A 30 7.20 2.53 1.36
CA GLU A 30 5.80 2.85 1.65
C GLU A 30 4.98 2.94 0.35
N MET A 31 3.96 2.10 0.23
CA MET A 31 3.04 2.06 -0.90
C MET A 31 1.62 2.40 -0.44
N LYS A 32 0.93 3.31 -1.15
CA LYS A 32 -0.49 3.57 -0.90
C LYS A 32 -1.33 2.53 -1.62
N VAL A 33 -2.10 1.73 -0.88
CA VAL A 33 -2.93 0.64 -1.42
C VAL A 33 -4.36 0.78 -0.93
N ARG A 34 -5.33 0.53 -1.80
CA ARG A 34 -6.75 0.45 -1.43
C ARG A 34 -7.12 -0.99 -1.11
N MET A 35 -7.44 -1.27 0.14
CA MET A 35 -7.75 -2.63 0.62
C MET A 35 -8.97 -2.63 1.55
N MET A 36 -9.56 -3.83 1.72
CA MET A 36 -10.67 -4.06 2.64
C MET A 36 -10.17 -4.57 3.99
N LEU A 37 -10.82 -4.15 5.08
CA LEU A 37 -10.51 -4.68 6.41
C LEU A 37 -10.74 -6.20 6.46
N PRO A 38 -9.73 -7.00 6.86
CA PRO A 38 -9.88 -8.46 6.95
C PRO A 38 -10.76 -8.89 8.14
N MET A 39 -10.76 -8.10 9.20
CA MET A 39 -11.51 -8.37 10.43
C MET A 39 -12.19 -7.10 10.95
N SER A 40 -13.26 -7.27 11.71
CA SER A 40 -13.95 -6.16 12.37
C SER A 40 -13.09 -5.64 13.53
N VAL A 41 -12.85 -4.34 13.59
CA VAL A 41 -12.03 -3.71 14.64
C VAL A 41 -12.79 -2.59 15.33
N ARG A 42 -12.53 -2.43 16.64
CA ARG A 42 -13.04 -1.31 17.44
C ARG A 42 -11.93 -0.29 17.64
N CYS A 43 -12.19 0.96 17.26
CA CYS A 43 -11.23 2.04 17.49
C CYS A 43 -11.11 2.32 19.00
N LYS A 44 -9.88 2.34 19.54
CA LYS A 44 -9.64 2.63 20.96
C LYS A 44 -9.92 4.09 21.34
N THR A 45 -9.73 5.03 20.41
CA THR A 45 -9.87 6.46 20.70
C THR A 45 -11.33 6.94 20.66
N CYS A 46 -12.11 6.55 19.64
CA CYS A 46 -13.48 7.02 19.46
C CYS A 46 -14.55 5.94 19.67
N GLY A 47 -14.15 4.71 20.02
CA GLY A 47 -15.06 3.59 20.28
C GLY A 47 -15.83 3.07 19.06
N THR A 48 -15.64 3.66 17.88
CA THR A 48 -16.38 3.31 16.66
C THR A 48 -15.95 1.95 16.13
N PHE A 49 -16.94 1.15 15.72
CA PHE A 49 -16.71 -0.16 15.10
C PHE A 49 -16.53 -0.02 13.59
N MET A 50 -15.49 -0.63 13.06
CA MET A 50 -15.22 -0.76 11.63
C MET A 50 -15.33 -2.23 11.28
N TYR A 51 -16.35 -2.57 10.49
CA TYR A 51 -16.66 -3.96 10.17
C TYR A 51 -15.76 -4.51 9.06
N LYS A 52 -15.60 -5.84 9.04
CA LYS A 52 -14.92 -6.57 7.94
C LYS A 52 -15.49 -6.16 6.57
N GLY A 53 -14.63 -6.09 5.56
CA GLY A 53 -15.03 -5.70 4.19
C GLY A 53 -15.10 -4.19 3.94
N THR A 54 -14.93 -3.35 4.97
CA THR A 54 -14.90 -1.90 4.77
C THR A 54 -13.66 -1.49 3.98
N LYS A 55 -13.84 -0.76 2.86
CA LYS A 55 -12.75 -0.27 1.98
C LYS A 55 -12.03 0.94 2.59
N PHE A 56 -10.69 0.93 2.58
CA PHE A 56 -9.84 2.04 2.99
C PHE A 56 -8.70 2.28 2.01
N ASN A 57 -8.21 3.52 2.00
CA ASN A 57 -6.89 3.84 1.47
C ASN A 57 -5.90 3.69 2.61
N THR A 58 -4.95 2.77 2.47
CA THR A 58 -3.99 2.35 3.51
C THR A 58 -2.57 2.59 3.04
N ARG A 59 -1.64 2.70 3.98
CA ARG A 59 -0.20 2.63 3.68
C ARG A 59 0.28 1.21 3.97
N LYS A 60 0.92 0.58 2.99
CA LYS A 60 1.63 -0.70 3.11
C LYS A 60 3.11 -0.39 3.25
N GLU A 61 3.75 -1.00 4.23
CA GLU A 61 5.20 -0.97 4.45
C GLU A 61 5.72 -2.41 4.49
N ASP A 62 6.84 -2.64 3.81
CA ASP A 62 7.57 -3.90 3.86
C ASP A 62 8.46 -3.90 5.11
N VAL A 63 8.24 -4.83 6.05
CA VAL A 63 9.01 -4.86 7.31
C VAL A 63 10.37 -5.48 7.05
N MET A 64 11.41 -4.64 7.00
CA MET A 64 12.78 -5.10 6.79
C MET A 64 13.26 -5.96 7.96
N GLY A 65 13.86 -7.12 7.65
CA GLY A 65 14.41 -8.05 8.64
C GLY A 65 13.46 -9.11 9.15
N GLU A 66 12.18 -9.07 8.76
CA GLU A 66 11.18 -10.06 9.19
C GLU A 66 10.59 -10.80 7.98
N ASN A 67 11.21 -11.94 7.66
CA ASN A 67 10.71 -12.86 6.65
C ASN A 67 10.42 -14.21 7.30
N TYR A 68 9.27 -14.80 7.00
CA TYR A 68 8.91 -16.13 7.47
C TYR A 68 9.04 -17.13 6.33
N LEU A 69 10.03 -18.02 6.39
CA LEU A 69 10.29 -19.04 5.35
C LEU A 69 10.38 -18.44 3.92
N GLY A 70 10.89 -17.21 3.79
CA GLY A 70 10.98 -16.49 2.51
C GLY A 70 9.73 -15.66 2.15
N ILE A 71 8.66 -15.73 2.94
CA ILE A 71 7.48 -14.89 2.80
C ILE A 71 7.73 -13.55 3.49
N GLN A 72 7.57 -12.46 2.75
CA GLN A 72 7.72 -11.10 3.28
C GLN A 72 6.57 -10.74 4.21
N VAL A 73 6.90 -10.15 5.36
CA VAL A 73 5.90 -9.64 6.31
C VAL A 73 5.61 -8.17 6.02
N TYR A 74 4.31 -7.84 5.94
CA TYR A 74 3.83 -6.50 5.65
C TYR A 74 3.21 -5.86 6.89
N ARG A 75 3.38 -4.56 7.00
CA ARG A 75 2.68 -3.71 7.97
C ARG A 75 1.75 -2.75 7.23
N PHE A 76 0.49 -2.75 7.61
CA PHE A 76 -0.54 -1.88 7.05
C PHE A 76 -0.95 -0.83 8.07
N TYR A 77 -0.98 0.43 7.65
CA TYR A 77 -1.49 1.55 8.41
C TYR A 77 -2.87 1.92 7.91
N TRP A 78 -3.85 1.77 8.79
CA TRP A 78 -5.24 2.11 8.56
C TRP A 78 -5.59 3.37 9.35
N ARG A 79 -6.57 4.12 8.86
CA ARG A 79 -7.11 5.30 9.54
C ARG A 79 -8.56 5.08 9.92
N CYS A 80 -8.93 5.40 11.15
CA CYS A 80 -10.32 5.37 11.55
C CYS A 80 -11.13 6.42 10.77
N LYS A 81 -12.33 6.04 10.30
CA LYS A 81 -13.21 6.95 9.56
C LYS A 81 -13.70 8.16 10.36
N LYS A 82 -13.79 8.04 11.69
CA LYS A 82 -14.37 9.07 12.56
C LYS A 82 -13.31 10.02 13.14
N CYS A 83 -12.26 9.47 13.75
CA CYS A 83 -11.26 10.24 14.48
C CYS A 83 -9.90 10.34 13.79
N ALA A 84 -9.75 9.78 12.58
CA ALA A 84 -8.50 9.71 11.83
C ALA A 84 -7.31 9.05 12.56
N ALA A 85 -7.54 8.45 13.73
CA ALA A 85 -6.52 7.73 14.48
C ALA A 85 -5.97 6.57 13.65
N GLU A 86 -4.64 6.44 13.66
CA GLU A 86 -3.95 5.39 12.92
C GLU A 86 -3.85 4.11 13.77
N PHE A 87 -4.14 2.98 13.15
CA PHE A 87 -3.88 1.67 13.73
C PHE A 87 -3.14 0.80 12.72
N CYS A 88 -2.22 -0.01 13.22
CA CYS A 88 -1.39 -0.86 12.40
C CYS A 88 -1.81 -2.33 12.51
N MET A 89 -1.80 -3.03 11.38
CA MET A 89 -1.93 -4.48 11.31
C MET A 89 -0.68 -5.05 10.66
N LYS A 90 -0.17 -6.14 11.21
CA LYS A 90 0.96 -6.88 10.63
C LYS A 90 0.44 -8.23 10.13
N THR A 91 0.92 -8.66 8.96
CA THR A 91 0.58 -9.99 8.44
C THR A 91 1.33 -11.05 9.23
N ASP A 92 0.62 -12.06 9.70
CA ASP A 92 1.23 -13.25 10.31
C ASP A 92 1.11 -14.44 9.34
N PRO A 93 2.16 -14.77 8.59
CA PRO A 93 2.14 -15.87 7.61
C PRO A 93 2.16 -17.26 8.24
N LYS A 94 2.43 -17.38 9.55
CA LYS A 94 2.45 -18.65 10.26
C LYS A 94 1.04 -19.16 10.58
N ASN A 95 0.12 -18.26 10.92
CA ASN A 95 -1.26 -18.58 11.31
C ASN A 95 -2.27 -18.17 10.22
N ALA A 96 -1.89 -18.29 8.95
CA ALA A 96 -2.75 -17.97 7.82
C ALA A 96 -3.91 -18.96 7.66
#